data_AF-A0A382IUA6-F1
#
_entry.id   AF-A0A382IUA6-F1
#
_cell.length_a   1.000
_cell.length_b   1.000
_cell.length_c   1.000
_cell.angle_alpha   90.00
_cell.angle_beta   90.00
_cell.angle_gamma   90.00
#
_symmetry.space_group_name_H-M   'P 1'
#
loop_
_entity.id
_entity.type
_entity.pdbx_description
1 polymer ?
#
loop_
_entity_poly.entity_id
_entity_poly.type
_entity_poly.pdbx_seq_one_letter_code
_entity_poly.pdbx_strand_id
1 'polypeptide(L)' 'MVADLGLDKSLLTKLFPQPQNAEEWLQYALSEGQVRHFKEHGFLHKVRLLNEEQLNALRNQL' A
#
# COMPACT_ATOMS: atom_id res chain seq x y z
N MET A 1 30.75 -8.03 2.36
CA MET A 1 29.84 -9.15 2.03
C MET A 1 28.53 -8.51 1.59
N VAL A 2 28.15 -8.67 0.32
CA VAL A 2 26.88 -8.10 -0.18
C VAL A 2 25.77 -9.11 0.17
N ALA A 3 24.77 -8.68 0.92
CA ALA A 3 23.64 -9.53 1.24
C ALA A 3 22.72 -9.60 0.01
N ASP A 4 22.43 -10.82 -0.45
CA ASP A 4 21.51 -11.05 -1.54
C ASP A 4 20.07 -10.79 -1.05
N LEU A 5 19.46 -9.72 -1.56
CA LEU A 5 18.12 -9.28 -1.18
C LEU A 5 17.01 -10.19 -1.74
N GLY A 6 17.34 -11.19 -2.58
CA GLY A 6 16.41 -12.20 -3.07
C GLY A 6 16.19 -13.36 -2.10
N LEU A 7 17.13 -13.58 -1.18
CA LEU A 7 17.01 -14.58 -0.11
C LEU A 7 16.19 -14.05 1.09
N ASP A 8 16.18 -12.74 1.30
CA ASP A 8 15.45 -12.08 2.39
C ASP A 8 14.08 -11.60 1.89
N LYS A 9 13.01 -12.28 2.32
CA LYS A 9 11.61 -11.84 2.09
C LYS A 9 11.16 -10.79 3.10
N SER A 10 12.10 -10.29 3.91
CA SER A 10 11.86 -9.29 4.92
C SER A 10 11.64 -7.93 4.26
N LEU A 11 10.70 -7.16 4.79
CA LEU A 11 10.51 -5.77 4.35
C LEU A 11 11.82 -5.00 4.55
N LEU A 12 12.42 -4.52 3.46
CA LEU A 12 13.64 -3.72 3.48
C LEU A 12 13.45 -2.39 4.23
N THR A 13 12.20 -1.94 4.35
CA THR A 13 11.85 -0.68 5.00
C THR A 13 10.62 -0.88 5.89
N LYS A 14 10.53 -0.09 6.96
CA LYS A 14 9.32 0.01 7.78
C LYS A 14 8.23 0.88 7.11
N LEU A 15 8.43 1.26 5.85
CA LEU A 15 7.56 2.18 5.12
C LEU A 15 6.22 1.53 4.74
N PHE A 16 6.22 0.22 4.54
CA PHE A 16 5.03 -0.57 4.21
C PHE A 16 4.79 -1.60 5.32
N PRO A 17 4.34 -1.17 6.51
CA PRO A 17 4.01 -2.10 7.56
C PRO A 17 2.86 -3.00 7.07
N GLN A 18 2.97 -4.29 7.35
CA GLN A 18 1.88 -5.21 7.06
C GLN A 18 0.81 -5.03 8.15
N PRO A 19 -0.42 -4.64 7.80
CA PRO A 19 -1.46 -4.38 8.79
C PRO A 19 -1.74 -5.65 9.61
N GLN A 20 -1.58 -5.55 10.92
CA GLN A 20 -1.76 -6.69 11.84
C GLN A 20 -3.20 -6.83 12.34
N ASN A 21 -3.99 -5.76 12.23
CA ASN A 21 -5.33 -5.67 12.79
C ASN A 21 -6.39 -5.35 11.73
N ALA A 22 -7.61 -5.83 11.94
CA ALA A 22 -8.73 -5.58 11.03
C ALA A 22 -9.06 -4.07 10.87
N GLU A 23 -8.82 -3.26 11.90
CA GLU A 23 -8.98 -1.80 11.84
C GLU A 23 -7.99 -1.14 10.88
N GLU A 24 -6.76 -1.65 10.79
CA GLU A 24 -5.79 -1.15 9.81
C GLU A 24 -6.17 -1.57 8.39
N TRP A 25 -6.68 -2.79 8.23
CA TRP A 25 -7.26 -3.24 6.96
C TRP A 25 -8.47 -2.40 6.52
N LEU A 26 -9.24 -1.88 7.48
CA LEU A 26 -10.39 -1.02 7.20
C LEU A 26 -9.99 0.28 6.51
N GLN A 27 -8.79 0.81 6.79
CA GLN A 27 -8.27 2.02 6.14
C GLN A 27 -7.97 1.80 4.65
N TYR A 28 -7.69 0.54 4.27
CA TYR A 28 -7.46 0.12 2.88
C TYR A 28 -8.72 -0.47 2.23
N ALA A 29 -9.85 -0.54 2.96
CA ALA A 29 -11.07 -1.11 2.44
C ALA A 29 -11.68 -0.21 1.37
N LEU A 30 -11.96 -0.79 0.21
CA LEU A 30 -12.65 -0.12 -0.87
C LEU A 30 -14.11 0.10 -0.48
N SER A 31 -14.61 1.32 -0.68
CA SER A 31 -16.04 1.59 -0.52
C SER A 31 -16.85 0.90 -1.62
N GLU A 32 -18.13 0.58 -1.37
CA GLU A 32 -18.99 -0.05 -2.38
C GLU A 32 -19.06 0.72 -3.71
N GLY A 33 -18.97 2.06 -3.66
CA GLY A 33 -18.89 2.90 -4.85
C GLY A 33 -17.61 2.66 -5.67
N GLN A 34 -16.48 2.44 -5.00
CA GLN A 34 -15.21 2.08 -5.65
C GLN A 34 -15.27 0.68 -6.26
N VAL A 35 -15.89 -0.28 -5.56
CA VAL A 35 -16.08 -1.64 -6.08
C VAL A 35 -16.98 -1.63 -7.33
N ARG A 36 -18.06 -0.84 -7.33
CA ARG A 36 -18.90 -0.64 -8.51
C ARG A 36 -18.14 -0.02 -9.67
N HIS A 37 -17.38 1.05 -9.41
CA HIS A 37 -16.55 1.68 -10.44
C HIS A 37 -15.52 0.71 -11.03
N PHE A 38 -14.89 -0.13 -10.21
CA PHE A 38 -13.99 -1.17 -10.70
C PHE A 38 -14.69 -2.18 -11.61
N LYS A 39 -15.90 -2.62 -11.22
CA LYS A 39 -16.70 -3.56 -12.02
C LYS A 39 -17.17 -2.96 -13.34
N GLU A 40 -17.49 -1.67 -13.38
CA GLU A 40 -17.98 -1.00 -14.59
C GLU A 40 -16.86 -0.55 -15.53
N HIS A 41 -15.77 0.00 -15.00
CA HIS A 41 -14.70 0.60 -15.79
C HIS A 41 -13.45 -0.29 -15.93
N GLY A 42 -13.35 -1.37 -15.15
CA GLY A 42 -12.18 -2.26 -15.13
C GLY A 42 -10.95 -1.66 -14.42
N PHE A 43 -11.05 -0.45 -13.89
CA PHE A 43 -10.00 0.20 -13.12
C PHE A 43 -10.56 1.10 -12.03
N LEU A 44 -9.71 1.39 -11.06
CA LEU A 44 -10.01 2.24 -9.92
C LEU A 44 -8.98 3.37 -9.87
N HIS A 45 -9.44 4.60 -10.08
CA HIS A 45 -8.63 5.79 -9.90
C HIS A 45 -8.81 6.33 -8.48
N LYS A 46 -7.74 6.86 -7.90
CA LYS A 46 -7.71 7.44 -6.54
C LYS A 46 -7.98 6.45 -5.39
N VAL A 47 -7.56 5.20 -5.51
CA VAL A 47 -7.46 4.35 -4.31
C VAL A 47 -6.32 4.90 -3.47
N ARG A 48 -6.65 5.29 -2.23
CA ARG A 48 -5.65 5.77 -1.26
C ARG A 48 -4.91 4.54 -0.72
N LEU A 49 -4.05 3.99 -1.56
CA LEU A 49 -3.24 2.81 -1.24
C LEU A 49 -2.06 3.17 -0.31
N LEU A 50 -1.67 4.44 -0.35
CA LEU A 50 -0.58 5.02 0.41
C LEU A 50 -1.12 6.11 1.33
N ASN A 51 -0.68 6.07 2.59
CA ASN A 51 -0.92 7.14 3.55
C ASN A 51 0.02 8.32 3.31
N GLU A 52 -0.29 9.49 3.88
CA GLU A 52 0.48 10.72 3.67
C GLU A 52 1.94 10.59 4.15
N GLU A 53 2.20 9.82 5.22
CA GLU A 53 3.57 9.52 5.67
C GLU A 53 4.36 8.71 4.64
N GLN A 54 3.73 7.71 4.01
CA GLN A 54 4.37 6.90 2.97
C GLN A 54 4.64 7.74 1.72
N LEU A 55 3.70 8.63 1.36
CA LEU A 55 3.84 9.56 0.25
C LEU A 55 4.96 10.58 0.49
N ASN A 56 5.07 11.11 1.70
CA ASN A 56 6.14 12.04 2.08
C ASN A 56 7.51 11.37 2.09
N ALA A 57 7.61 10.14 2.59
CA ALA A 57 8.86 9.40 2.56
C ALA A 57 9.30 9.07 1.13
N LEU A 58 8.36 8.69 0.24
CA LEU A 58 8.65 8.51 -1.19
C LEU A 58 9.11 9.83 -1.84
N ARG A 59 8.43 10.95 -1.55
CA ARG A 59 8.83 12.28 -2.05
C ARG A 59 10.23 12.70 -1.60
N ASN A 60 10.68 12.28 -0.43
CA ASN A 60 12.00 12.62 0.10
C ASN A 60 13.12 11.70 -0.42
N GLN A 61 12.78 10.64 -1.15
CA GLN A 61 13.73 9.69 -1.76
C GLN A 61 13.84 9.84 -3.28
N LEU A 62 13.04 10.74 -3.88
CA LEU A 62 13.01 11.09 -5.30
C LEU A 62 13.78 12.39 -5.55
#